data_AF-A0A212F6S7-F1
#
_entry.id   AF-A0A212F6S7-F1
#
_cell.length_a   1.000
_cell.length_b   1.000
_cell.length_c   1.000
_cell.angle_alpha   90.00
_cell.angle_beta   90.00
_cell.angle_gamma   90.00
#
_symmetry.space_group_name_H-M   'P 1'
#
loop_
_entity.id
_entity.type
_entity.pdbx_description
1 polymer ?
#
loop_
_entity_poly.entity_id
_entity_poly.type
_entity_poly.pdbx_seq_one_letter_code
_entity_poly.pdbx_strand_id
1 'polypeptide(L)'
;DQWLVAFLRGCKYSLERTKEKLDLYYSMRSLAPELFRVKATDSVFDELISLGTYLILPKTATPDSPRVIIIRAGCYDPAKYNFIDIFSATAHIQKILIFEDDAIVVSGFKTIMDMEGITLAHLLQITPSVMKKMAVLSQDAWPLRMKGAHYINTPSWFDNFFNMVKNLLNEKNRQRLYVHNKNFEELYKHIPQEILPNEYGGNGGNIKEISEYWKAKVQEYSSWLEDDLKYGSDESKRVGNPRTAETLFGVEGSFRQLEFD
;
A
#
# COMPACT_ATOMS: atom_id res chain seq x y z
N ASP A 1 14.30 -10.68 -16.25
CA ASP A 1 13.41 -9.88 -17.12
C ASP A 1 12.01 -9.60 -16.60
N GLN A 2 11.33 -10.51 -15.88
CA GLN A 2 9.95 -10.32 -15.40
C GLN A 2 9.70 -9.03 -14.58
N TRP A 3 10.64 -8.62 -13.72
CA TRP A 3 10.53 -7.39 -12.93
C TRP A 3 10.39 -6.12 -13.79
N LEU A 4 11.18 -6.00 -14.86
CA LEU A 4 11.10 -4.86 -15.78
C LEU A 4 9.80 -4.89 -16.60
N VAL A 5 9.34 -6.08 -16.98
CA VAL A 5 8.06 -6.28 -17.67
C VAL A 5 6.89 -5.79 -16.82
N ALA A 6 6.90 -6.02 -15.51
CA ALA A 6 5.87 -5.52 -14.60
C ALA A 6 5.80 -3.97 -14.62
N PHE A 7 6.95 -3.30 -14.58
CA PHE A 7 6.99 -1.83 -14.68
C PHE A 7 6.49 -1.32 -16.03
N LEU A 8 6.90 -1.95 -17.13
CA LEU A 8 6.41 -1.61 -18.47
C LEU A 8 4.89 -1.78 -18.56
N ARG A 9 4.35 -2.93 -18.15
CA ARG A 9 2.90 -3.20 -18.17
C ARG A 9 2.13 -2.21 -17.31
N GLY A 10 2.59 -1.96 -16.08
CA GLY A 10 2.00 -0.97 -15.17
C GLY A 10 1.98 0.45 -15.74
N CYS A 11 3.00 0.80 -16.51
CA CYS A 11 3.16 2.08 -17.21
C CYS A 11 2.52 2.12 -18.61
N LYS A 12 1.77 1.09 -19.03
CA LYS A 12 1.23 0.96 -20.39
C LYS A 12 2.30 1.09 -21.47
N TYR A 13 3.47 0.52 -21.24
CA TYR A 13 4.65 0.55 -22.10
C TYR A 13 5.20 1.96 -22.41
N SER A 14 4.81 2.99 -21.65
CA SER A 14 5.48 4.29 -21.69
C SER A 14 6.87 4.16 -21.08
N LEU A 15 7.90 4.29 -21.91
CA LEU A 15 9.29 4.14 -21.48
C LEU A 15 9.71 5.22 -20.47
N GLU A 16 9.30 6.47 -20.71
CA GLU A 16 9.59 7.61 -19.83
C GLU A 16 9.04 7.36 -18.41
N ARG A 17 7.74 7.05 -18.33
CA ARG A 17 7.08 6.75 -17.05
C ARG A 17 7.69 5.52 -16.36
N THR A 18 8.07 4.51 -17.14
CA THR A 18 8.72 3.31 -16.60
C THR A 18 10.04 3.66 -15.93
N LYS A 19 10.88 4.48 -16.58
CA LYS A 19 12.15 4.96 -16.02
C LYS A 19 11.94 5.77 -14.76
N GLU A 20 10.99 6.72 -14.77
CA GLU A 20 10.66 7.55 -13.60
C GLU A 20 10.21 6.71 -12.40
N LYS A 21 9.27 5.79 -12.61
CA LYS A 21 8.76 4.91 -11.54
C LYS A 21 9.86 4.01 -10.99
N LEU A 22 10.66 3.40 -11.87
CA LEU A 22 11.72 2.48 -11.46
C LEU A 22 12.81 3.20 -10.66
N ASP A 23 13.23 4.37 -11.13
CA ASP A 23 14.20 5.21 -10.42
C ASP A 23 13.64 5.64 -9.05
N LEU A 24 12.38 6.07 -8.98
CA LEU A 24 11.75 6.43 -7.71
C LEU A 24 11.56 5.24 -6.77
N TYR A 25 11.23 4.05 -7.29
CA TYR A 25 11.15 2.82 -6.50
C TYR A 25 12.44 2.54 -5.73
N TYR A 26 13.59 2.68 -6.38
CA TYR A 26 14.89 2.48 -5.72
C TYR A 26 15.31 3.66 -4.83
N SER A 27 14.98 4.90 -5.19
CA SER A 27 15.17 6.06 -4.29
C SER A 27 14.39 5.93 -2.99
N MET A 28 13.18 5.37 -3.02
CA MET A 28 12.37 5.23 -1.81
C MET A 28 13.03 4.35 -0.74
N ARG A 29 13.95 3.46 -1.12
CA ARG A 29 14.72 2.63 -0.16
C ARG A 29 15.61 3.46 0.75
N SER A 30 16.22 4.53 0.23
CA SER A 30 17.09 5.43 1.01
C SER A 30 16.33 6.62 1.59
N LEU A 31 15.28 7.09 0.92
CA LEU A 31 14.50 8.27 1.34
C LEU A 31 13.40 7.98 2.37
N ALA A 32 12.91 6.75 2.42
CA ALA A 32 11.89 6.29 3.35
C ALA A 32 12.17 4.87 3.87
N PRO A 33 13.37 4.62 4.45
CA PRO A 33 13.78 3.28 4.87
C PRO A 33 12.84 2.68 5.91
N GLU A 34 12.15 3.50 6.71
CA GLU A 34 11.19 3.03 7.70
C GLU A 34 10.02 2.26 7.09
N LEU A 35 9.65 2.53 5.82
CA LEU A 35 8.60 1.80 5.11
C LEU A 35 9.00 0.37 4.73
N PHE A 36 10.27 0.00 4.94
CA PHE A 36 10.85 -1.29 4.55
C PHE A 36 11.62 -1.95 5.71
N ARG A 37 11.37 -1.52 6.96
CA ARG A 37 12.18 -1.91 8.13
C ARG A 37 11.94 -3.34 8.65
N VAL A 38 10.78 -3.93 8.37
CA VAL A 38 10.44 -5.32 8.73
C VAL A 38 10.81 -6.23 7.57
N LYS A 39 11.67 -7.22 7.81
CA LYS A 39 12.07 -8.24 6.84
C LYS A 39 11.12 -9.43 6.88
N ALA A 40 11.02 -10.15 5.77
CA ALA A 40 10.24 -11.39 5.69
C ALA A 40 10.73 -12.49 6.66
N THR A 41 12.02 -12.44 7.03
CA THR A 41 12.66 -13.38 7.95
C THR A 41 12.68 -12.91 9.42
N ASP A 42 12.13 -11.74 9.71
CA ASP A 42 12.00 -11.28 11.10
C ASP A 42 10.93 -12.08 11.83
N SER A 43 11.15 -12.41 13.11
CA SER A 43 10.22 -13.20 13.92
C SER A 43 8.83 -12.56 14.07
N VAL A 44 8.75 -11.23 13.99
CA VAL A 44 7.49 -10.47 14.09
C VAL A 44 6.68 -10.53 12.79
N PHE A 45 7.28 -10.91 11.65
CA PHE A 45 6.62 -10.87 10.34
C PHE A 45 5.34 -11.70 10.33
N ASP A 46 5.45 -12.97 10.75
CA ASP A 46 4.30 -13.88 10.77
C ASP A 46 3.20 -13.37 11.70
N GLU A 47 3.58 -12.82 12.87
CA GLU A 47 2.62 -12.24 13.81
C GLU A 47 1.81 -11.13 13.13
N LEU A 48 2.49 -10.19 12.46
CA LEU A 48 1.87 -9.04 11.77
C LEU A 48 0.91 -9.47 10.66
N ILE A 49 1.27 -10.48 9.85
CA ILE A 49 0.39 -10.96 8.77
C ILE A 49 -0.85 -11.69 9.33
N SER A 50 -0.73 -12.41 10.45
CA SER A 50 -1.91 -13.05 11.09
C SER A 50 -2.87 -12.07 11.77
N LEU A 51 -2.51 -10.80 11.93
CA LEU A 51 -3.47 -9.78 12.38
C LEU A 51 -4.62 -9.59 11.38
N GLY A 52 -4.45 -10.02 10.12
CA GLY A 52 -5.49 -9.92 9.10
C GLY A 52 -5.85 -8.48 8.74
N THR A 53 -4.90 -7.55 8.92
CA THR A 53 -5.06 -6.11 8.66
C THR A 53 -4.99 -5.77 7.18
N TYR A 54 -4.42 -6.64 6.35
CA TYR A 54 -4.23 -6.45 4.93
C TYR A 54 -4.44 -7.78 4.18
N LEU A 55 -5.50 -7.84 3.38
CA LEU A 55 -5.99 -9.08 2.78
C LEU A 55 -6.13 -8.89 1.27
N ILE A 56 -5.28 -9.56 0.50
CA ILE A 56 -5.45 -9.64 -0.96
C ILE A 56 -6.38 -10.81 -1.24
N LEU A 57 -7.52 -10.52 -1.88
CA LEU A 57 -8.51 -11.57 -2.16
C LEU A 57 -7.98 -12.53 -3.23
N PRO A 58 -8.16 -13.86 -3.04
CA PRO A 58 -7.59 -14.87 -3.93
C PRO A 58 -8.27 -14.88 -5.31
N LYS A 59 -9.52 -14.42 -5.38
CA LYS A 59 -10.33 -14.38 -6.61
C LYS A 59 -10.53 -12.93 -7.07
N THR A 60 -10.62 -12.76 -8.38
CA THR A 60 -11.13 -11.55 -9.04
C THR A 60 -12.52 -11.86 -9.58
N ALA A 61 -13.32 -10.82 -9.83
CA ALA A 61 -14.66 -10.99 -10.41
C ALA A 61 -14.61 -11.70 -11.77
N THR A 62 -13.64 -11.34 -12.59
CA THR A 62 -13.27 -12.03 -13.84
C THR A 62 -11.73 -12.06 -13.95
N PRO A 63 -11.12 -12.89 -14.82
CA PRO A 63 -9.67 -12.91 -15.00
C PRO A 63 -9.05 -11.52 -15.30
N ASP A 64 -9.78 -10.66 -16.01
CA ASP A 64 -9.33 -9.31 -16.38
C ASP A 64 -9.76 -8.23 -15.37
N SER A 65 -10.44 -8.59 -14.29
CA SER A 65 -10.89 -7.61 -13.29
C SER A 65 -9.74 -7.16 -12.39
N PRO A 66 -9.78 -5.92 -11.85
CA PRO A 66 -8.82 -5.48 -10.85
C PRO A 66 -8.83 -6.40 -9.61
N ARG A 67 -7.65 -6.65 -9.02
CA ARG A 67 -7.55 -7.32 -7.72
C ARG A 67 -8.22 -6.49 -6.62
N VAL A 68 -8.76 -7.17 -5.61
CA VAL A 68 -9.40 -6.51 -4.46
C VAL A 68 -8.54 -6.73 -3.23
N ILE A 69 -8.36 -5.67 -2.45
CA ILE A 69 -7.55 -5.64 -1.24
C ILE A 69 -8.42 -5.09 -0.12
N ILE A 70 -8.57 -5.83 0.97
CA ILE A 70 -9.28 -5.37 2.17
C ILE A 70 -8.26 -4.93 3.21
N ILE A 71 -8.43 -3.73 3.75
CA ILE A 71 -7.59 -3.14 4.78
C ILE A 71 -8.45 -2.94 6.03
N ARG A 72 -8.06 -3.59 7.13
CA ARG A 72 -8.80 -3.66 8.40
C ARG A 72 -7.95 -3.10 9.54
N ALA A 73 -7.71 -1.79 9.49
CA ALA A 73 -6.76 -1.16 10.41
C ALA A 73 -7.19 -1.20 11.89
N GLY A 74 -8.48 -1.39 12.19
CA GLY A 74 -8.96 -1.56 13.56
C GLY A 74 -8.72 -2.95 14.17
N CYS A 75 -8.12 -3.89 13.43
CA CYS A 75 -7.89 -5.25 13.90
C CYS A 75 -6.59 -5.46 14.67
N TYR A 76 -5.67 -4.48 14.68
CA TYR A 76 -4.45 -4.57 15.48
C TYR A 76 -4.57 -3.77 16.77
N ASP A 77 -3.86 -4.18 17.81
CA ASP A 77 -3.75 -3.38 19.03
C ASP A 77 -2.70 -2.28 18.83
N PRO A 78 -3.09 -0.99 18.82
CA PRO A 78 -2.16 0.13 18.60
C PRO A 78 -1.24 0.41 19.79
N ALA A 79 -1.45 -0.23 20.95
CA ALA A 79 -0.48 -0.22 22.04
C ALA A 79 0.62 -1.29 21.86
N LYS A 80 0.33 -2.36 21.12
CA LYS A 80 1.26 -3.47 20.89
C LYS A 80 2.02 -3.36 19.57
N TYR A 81 1.35 -2.95 18.49
CA TYR A 81 1.94 -2.91 17.15
C TYR A 81 1.98 -1.49 16.59
N ASN A 82 2.98 -1.23 15.75
CA ASN A 82 3.12 0.01 15.02
C ASN A 82 2.63 -0.16 13.58
N PHE A 83 1.85 0.80 13.10
CA PHE A 83 1.38 0.87 11.72
C PHE A 83 2.50 0.71 10.68
N ILE A 84 3.68 1.30 10.92
CA ILE A 84 4.81 1.21 9.99
C ILE A 84 5.35 -0.21 9.88
N ASP A 85 5.32 -1.00 10.97
CA ASP A 85 5.72 -2.41 10.91
C ASP A 85 4.73 -3.22 10.08
N ILE A 86 3.43 -2.99 10.28
CA ILE A 86 2.36 -3.63 9.51
C ILE A 86 2.48 -3.25 8.03
N PHE A 87 2.69 -1.98 7.72
CA PHE A 87 2.91 -1.52 6.35
C PHE A 87 4.16 -2.16 5.74
N SER A 88 5.28 -2.17 6.47
CA SER A 88 6.53 -2.75 5.98
C SER A 88 6.41 -4.25 5.73
N ALA A 89 5.71 -4.99 6.60
CA ALA A 89 5.48 -6.42 6.40
C ALA A 89 4.60 -6.66 5.15
N THR A 90 3.50 -5.92 5.03
CA THR A 90 2.57 -6.07 3.89
C THR A 90 3.14 -5.56 2.57
N ALA A 91 4.16 -4.70 2.59
CA ALA A 91 4.88 -4.28 1.39
C ALA A 91 5.59 -5.45 0.68
N HIS A 92 6.00 -6.51 1.40
CA HIS A 92 6.56 -7.72 0.77
C HIS A 92 5.53 -8.45 -0.09
N ILE A 93 4.29 -8.57 0.40
CA ILE A 93 3.16 -9.13 -0.37
C ILE A 93 2.96 -8.33 -1.67
N GLN A 94 3.04 -7.00 -1.59
CA GLN A 94 2.88 -6.15 -2.77
C GLN A 94 4.01 -6.33 -3.79
N LYS A 95 5.25 -6.56 -3.36
CA LYS A 95 6.36 -6.86 -4.27
C LYS A 95 6.14 -8.17 -5.02
N ILE A 96 5.69 -9.21 -4.31
CA ILE A 96 5.35 -10.51 -4.92
C ILE A 96 4.24 -10.31 -5.97
N LEU A 97 3.17 -9.59 -5.59
CA LEU A 97 2.07 -9.25 -6.50
C LEU A 97 2.52 -8.51 -7.76
N ILE A 98 3.40 -7.51 -7.63
CA ILE A 98 3.97 -6.79 -8.78
C ILE A 98 4.73 -7.76 -9.69
N PHE A 99 5.42 -8.75 -9.11
CA PHE A 99 6.25 -9.68 -9.85
C PHE A 99 5.43 -10.75 -10.59
N GLU A 100 4.40 -11.33 -9.96
CA GLU A 100 3.72 -12.52 -10.46
C GLU A 100 2.25 -12.33 -10.87
N ASP A 101 1.53 -11.32 -10.37
CA ASP A 101 0.07 -11.18 -10.61
C ASP A 101 -0.21 -10.21 -11.78
N ASP A 102 -0.54 -10.78 -12.94
CA ASP A 102 -0.86 -9.98 -14.12
C ASP A 102 -2.15 -9.17 -13.98
N ALA A 103 -3.13 -9.64 -13.20
CA ALA A 103 -4.38 -8.92 -12.99
C ALA A 103 -4.14 -7.61 -12.24
N ILE A 104 -3.30 -7.59 -11.21
CA ILE A 104 -3.00 -6.36 -10.48
C ILE A 104 -2.12 -5.38 -11.28
N VAL A 105 -1.17 -5.90 -12.06
CA VAL A 105 -0.28 -5.05 -12.88
C VAL A 105 -1.03 -4.46 -14.08
N VAL A 106 -1.84 -5.27 -14.77
CA VAL A 106 -2.54 -4.88 -16.02
C VAL A 106 -3.91 -4.24 -15.74
N SER A 107 -4.69 -4.81 -14.83
CA SER A 107 -6.03 -4.32 -14.51
C SER A 107 -6.06 -3.43 -13.27
N GLY A 108 -5.00 -3.41 -12.46
CA GLY A 108 -4.92 -2.58 -11.27
C GLY A 108 -5.60 -3.21 -10.06
N PHE A 109 -5.85 -2.41 -9.03
CA PHE A 109 -6.49 -2.88 -7.80
C PHE A 109 -7.61 -1.95 -7.32
N LYS A 110 -8.56 -2.50 -6.57
CA LYS A 110 -9.52 -1.77 -5.73
C LYS A 110 -9.23 -2.06 -4.26
N THR A 111 -9.37 -1.06 -3.40
CA THR A 111 -9.27 -1.27 -1.94
C THR A 111 -10.65 -1.17 -1.29
N ILE A 112 -10.88 -2.00 -0.27
CA ILE A 112 -11.94 -1.83 0.72
C ILE A 112 -11.24 -1.43 2.01
N MET A 113 -11.49 -0.22 2.48
CA MET A 113 -11.03 0.32 3.76
C MET A 113 -12.13 0.08 4.79
N ASP A 114 -11.97 -0.97 5.58
CA ASP A 114 -12.85 -1.24 6.71
C ASP A 114 -12.42 -0.40 7.91
N MET A 115 -13.24 0.61 8.22
CA MET A 115 -12.96 1.58 9.27
C MET A 115 -13.45 1.12 10.65
N GLU A 116 -14.06 -0.06 10.75
CA GLU A 116 -14.49 -0.63 12.03
C GLU A 116 -13.31 -0.83 12.98
N GLY A 117 -13.51 -0.48 14.26
CA GLY A 117 -12.50 -0.62 15.31
C GLY A 117 -11.36 0.40 15.27
N ILE A 118 -11.28 1.26 14.25
CA ILE A 118 -10.23 2.30 14.21
C ILE A 118 -10.49 3.33 15.32
N THR A 119 -9.51 3.48 16.20
CA THR A 119 -9.49 4.44 17.30
C THR A 119 -8.51 5.59 17.04
N LEU A 120 -8.57 6.64 17.85
CA LEU A 120 -7.60 7.74 17.78
C LEU A 120 -6.14 7.25 17.95
N ALA A 121 -5.91 6.20 18.75
CA ALA A 121 -4.57 5.63 18.92
C ALA A 121 -4.00 5.07 17.61
N HIS A 122 -4.83 4.47 16.75
CA HIS A 122 -4.42 4.03 15.42
C HIS A 122 -4.05 5.23 14.54
N LEU A 123 -4.91 6.26 14.53
CA LEU A 123 -4.70 7.46 13.71
C LEU A 123 -3.42 8.22 14.09
N LEU A 124 -3.09 8.29 15.38
CA LEU A 124 -1.89 8.96 15.86
C LEU A 124 -0.59 8.29 15.39
N GLN A 125 -0.63 7.01 15.02
CA GLN A 125 0.53 6.33 14.40
C GLN A 125 0.75 6.75 12.94
N ILE A 126 -0.28 7.30 12.28
CA ILE A 126 -0.28 7.66 10.86
C ILE A 126 -0.03 9.17 10.72
N THR A 127 1.24 9.57 10.83
CA THR A 127 1.62 10.99 10.73
C THR A 127 1.48 11.53 9.30
N PRO A 128 1.32 12.85 9.10
CA PRO A 128 1.32 13.46 7.76
C PRO A 128 2.53 13.11 6.90
N SER A 129 3.72 13.03 7.53
CA SER A 129 4.96 12.62 6.87
C SER A 129 4.85 11.18 6.35
N VAL A 130 4.38 10.25 7.19
CA VAL A 130 4.15 8.84 6.80
C VAL A 130 3.16 8.75 5.64
N MET A 131 2.02 9.44 5.72
CA MET A 131 1.02 9.40 4.65
C MET A 131 1.57 9.94 3.33
N LYS A 132 2.38 11.01 3.37
CA LYS A 132 2.98 11.56 2.15
C LYS A 132 3.99 10.60 1.53
N LYS A 133 4.82 9.94 2.34
CA LYS A 133 5.75 8.90 1.85
C LYS A 133 5.00 7.71 1.24
N MET A 134 3.92 7.24 1.88
CA MET A 134 3.06 6.19 1.33
C MET A 134 2.35 6.63 0.03
N ALA A 135 1.91 7.89 -0.05
CA ALA A 135 1.27 8.44 -1.23
C ALA A 135 2.25 8.46 -2.43
N VAL A 136 3.50 8.89 -2.21
CA VAL A 136 4.57 8.84 -3.24
C VAL A 136 4.88 7.40 -3.62
N LEU A 137 5.05 6.51 -2.64
CA LEU A 137 5.33 5.10 -2.89
C LEU A 137 4.24 4.43 -3.75
N SER A 138 2.97 4.62 -3.39
CA SER A 138 1.84 3.96 -4.05
C SER A 138 1.45 4.59 -5.40
N GLN A 139 1.56 5.92 -5.55
CA GLN A 139 1.12 6.62 -6.75
C GLN A 139 2.24 6.78 -7.78
N ASP A 140 3.46 7.03 -7.31
CA ASP A 140 4.56 7.49 -8.16
C ASP A 140 5.64 6.41 -8.28
N ALA A 141 5.95 5.66 -7.23
CA ALA A 141 7.01 4.63 -7.30
C ALA A 141 6.52 3.26 -7.77
N TRP A 142 5.37 2.77 -7.29
CA TRP A 142 4.87 1.46 -7.68
C TRP A 142 4.25 1.46 -9.09
N PRO A 143 4.44 0.38 -9.87
CA PRO A 143 3.83 0.23 -11.19
C PRO A 143 2.36 -0.22 -11.13
N LEU A 144 1.67 0.06 -10.02
CA LEU A 144 0.28 -0.34 -9.80
C LEU A 144 -0.67 0.83 -10.05
N ARG A 145 -1.94 0.51 -10.33
CA ARG A 145 -2.98 1.51 -10.64
C ARG A 145 -4.20 1.28 -9.78
N MET A 146 -4.48 2.23 -8.88
CA MET A 146 -5.73 2.24 -8.12
C MET A 146 -6.92 2.45 -9.06
N LYS A 147 -7.94 1.60 -8.93
CA LYS A 147 -9.19 1.65 -9.72
C LYS A 147 -10.40 2.04 -8.88
N GLY A 148 -10.29 1.98 -7.56
CA GLY A 148 -11.31 2.38 -6.61
C GLY A 148 -10.78 2.23 -5.18
N ALA A 149 -11.20 3.12 -4.28
CA ALA A 149 -11.04 2.95 -2.84
C ALA A 149 -12.41 3.12 -2.18
N HIS A 150 -12.85 2.08 -1.49
CA HIS A 150 -14.21 1.92 -0.97
C HIS A 150 -14.16 1.93 0.55
N TYR A 151 -14.76 2.92 1.21
CA TYR A 151 -14.76 3.05 2.67
C TYR A 151 -16.07 2.51 3.23
N ILE A 152 -15.96 1.55 4.15
CA ILE A 152 -17.09 0.97 4.89
C ILE A 152 -16.91 1.22 6.39
N ASN A 153 -18.01 1.07 7.15
CA ASN A 153 -18.01 1.18 8.61
C ASN A 153 -17.41 2.50 9.13
N THR A 154 -17.67 3.62 8.44
CA THR A 154 -17.02 4.91 8.71
C THR A 154 -17.46 5.50 10.06
N PRO A 155 -16.51 5.90 10.93
CA PRO A 155 -16.80 6.52 12.23
C PRO A 155 -17.19 8.00 12.10
N SER A 156 -17.65 8.62 13.20
CA SER A 156 -18.09 10.03 13.20
C SER A 156 -16.99 11.03 12.82
N TRP A 157 -15.72 10.72 13.07
CA TRP A 157 -14.58 11.57 12.71
C TRP A 157 -14.09 11.36 11.27
N PHE A 158 -14.73 10.47 10.49
CA PHE A 158 -14.28 10.05 9.17
C PHE A 158 -14.04 11.20 8.20
N ASP A 159 -14.91 12.20 8.15
CA ASP A 159 -14.83 13.29 7.17
C ASP A 159 -13.50 14.06 7.25
N ASN A 160 -12.99 14.29 8.46
CA ASN A 160 -11.71 14.97 8.68
C ASN A 160 -10.54 14.13 8.13
N PHE A 161 -10.55 12.83 8.44
CA PHE A 161 -9.55 11.90 7.91
C PHE A 161 -9.64 11.77 6.39
N PHE A 162 -10.85 11.67 5.86
CA PHE A 162 -11.12 11.54 4.42
C PHE A 162 -10.63 12.77 3.63
N ASN A 163 -10.85 13.98 4.15
CA ASN A 163 -10.34 15.21 3.54
C ASN A 163 -8.81 15.25 3.52
N MET A 164 -8.14 14.81 4.59
CA MET A 164 -6.69 14.69 4.63
C MET A 164 -6.17 13.71 3.57
N VAL A 165 -6.79 12.52 3.45
CA VAL A 165 -6.44 11.54 2.41
C VAL A 165 -6.64 12.13 1.01
N LYS A 166 -7.77 12.80 0.75
CA LYS A 166 -8.03 13.44 -0.56
C LYS A 166 -6.93 14.41 -0.97
N ASN A 167 -6.40 15.20 -0.05
CA ASN A 167 -5.37 16.20 -0.35
C ASN A 167 -4.02 15.58 -0.76
N LEU A 168 -3.77 14.31 -0.42
CA LEU A 168 -2.55 13.59 -0.79
C LEU A 168 -2.66 12.84 -2.13
N LEU A 169 -3.86 12.75 -2.68
CA LEU A 169 -4.13 11.97 -3.89
C LEU A 169 -4.09 12.86 -5.14
N ASN A 170 -3.51 12.31 -6.22
CA ASN A 170 -3.64 12.93 -7.53
C ASN A 170 -5.13 13.00 -7.96
N GLU A 171 -5.45 13.88 -8.90
CA GLU A 171 -6.83 14.14 -9.34
C GLU A 171 -7.57 12.86 -9.75
N LYS A 172 -6.89 11.99 -10.50
CA LYS A 172 -7.43 10.72 -10.97
C LYS A 172 -7.80 9.76 -9.84
N ASN A 173 -7.03 9.75 -8.76
CA ASN A 173 -7.28 8.91 -7.58
C ASN A 173 -8.36 9.53 -6.68
N ARG A 174 -8.41 10.86 -6.57
CA ARG A 174 -9.49 11.58 -5.86
C ARG A 174 -10.88 11.28 -6.43
N GLN A 175 -10.99 11.13 -7.74
CA GLN A 175 -12.24 10.78 -8.44
C GLN A 175 -12.68 9.32 -8.24
N ARG A 176 -11.90 8.50 -7.52
CA ARG A 176 -12.12 7.05 -7.35
C ARG A 176 -12.34 6.67 -5.89
N LEU A 177 -12.76 7.62 -5.08
CA LEU A 177 -13.09 7.40 -3.68
C LEU A 177 -14.60 7.23 -3.53
N TYR A 178 -15.01 6.18 -2.85
CA TYR A 178 -16.41 5.81 -2.64
C TYR A 178 -16.63 5.57 -1.15
N VAL A 179 -17.69 6.15 -0.58
CA VAL A 179 -18.02 6.01 0.84
C VAL A 179 -19.37 5.33 0.96
N HIS A 180 -19.38 4.13 1.52
CA HIS A 180 -20.56 3.27 1.64
C HIS A 180 -21.11 3.25 3.05
N ASN A 181 -20.24 3.51 4.05
CA ASN A 181 -20.55 3.34 5.45
C ASN A 181 -21.13 1.94 5.74
N LYS A 182 -22.43 1.82 6.06
CA LYS A 182 -23.11 0.53 6.31
C LYS A 182 -23.89 -0.01 5.10
N ASN A 183 -23.85 0.67 3.95
CA ASN A 183 -24.58 0.27 2.75
C ASN A 183 -23.76 -0.70 1.87
N PHE A 184 -23.73 -1.97 2.24
CA PHE A 184 -23.02 -3.01 1.50
C PHE A 184 -23.63 -3.29 0.12
N GLU A 185 -24.94 -3.09 -0.06
CA GLU A 185 -25.59 -3.23 -1.38
C GLU A 185 -25.05 -2.23 -2.41
N GLU A 186 -24.62 -1.05 -1.98
CA GLU A 186 -23.90 -0.12 -2.85
C GLU A 186 -22.52 -0.68 -3.20
N LEU A 187 -21.74 -1.08 -2.18
CA LEU A 187 -20.41 -1.65 -2.37
C LEU A 187 -20.43 -2.80 -3.40
N TYR A 188 -21.45 -3.65 -3.36
CA TYR A 188 -21.58 -4.81 -4.25
C TYR A 188 -21.77 -4.44 -5.73
N LYS A 189 -22.23 -3.22 -6.04
CA LYS A 189 -22.28 -2.70 -7.41
C LYS A 189 -20.88 -2.42 -7.97
N HIS A 190 -19.90 -2.22 -7.09
CA HIS A 190 -18.52 -1.96 -7.47
C HIS A 190 -17.61 -3.19 -7.31
N ILE A 191 -17.86 -4.02 -6.30
CA ILE A 191 -17.05 -5.19 -5.96
C ILE A 191 -18.01 -6.36 -5.70
N PRO A 192 -18.06 -7.38 -6.57
CA PRO A 192 -19.04 -8.45 -6.43
C PRO A 192 -18.93 -9.19 -5.10
N GLN A 193 -20.07 -9.49 -4.50
CA GLN A 193 -20.14 -10.10 -3.16
C GLN A 193 -19.45 -11.48 -3.13
N GLU A 194 -19.58 -12.27 -4.20
CA GLU A 194 -19.10 -13.65 -4.25
C GLU A 194 -17.58 -13.80 -4.08
N ILE A 195 -16.80 -12.76 -4.41
CA ILE A 195 -15.34 -12.77 -4.26
C ILE A 195 -14.89 -12.33 -2.86
N LEU A 196 -15.78 -11.74 -2.06
CA LEU A 196 -15.46 -11.27 -0.72
C LEU A 196 -15.36 -12.45 0.28
N PRO A 197 -14.61 -12.28 1.38
CA PRO A 197 -14.58 -13.27 2.45
C PRO A 197 -15.96 -13.48 3.09
N ASN A 198 -16.14 -14.62 3.77
CA ASN A 198 -17.37 -14.98 4.48
C ASN A 198 -17.80 -13.88 5.49
N GLU A 199 -16.84 -13.25 6.14
CA GLU A 199 -17.05 -12.16 7.11
C GLU A 199 -17.65 -10.89 6.48
N TYR A 200 -17.57 -10.77 5.15
CA TYR A 200 -18.20 -9.71 4.35
C TYR A 200 -19.38 -10.24 3.52
N GLY A 201 -19.93 -11.40 3.90
CA GLY A 201 -21.10 -12.00 3.26
C GLY A 201 -20.83 -12.68 1.91
N GLY A 202 -19.57 -12.87 1.53
CA GLY A 202 -19.18 -13.53 0.28
C GLY A 202 -18.84 -15.01 0.43
N ASN A 203 -18.27 -15.59 -0.63
CA ASN A 203 -17.85 -17.00 -0.72
C ASN A 203 -16.36 -17.13 -1.16
N GLY A 204 -15.57 -16.09 -0.92
CA GLY A 204 -14.16 -15.97 -1.32
C GLY A 204 -13.17 -16.67 -0.39
N GLY A 205 -13.65 -17.46 0.57
CA GLY A 205 -12.87 -18.03 1.67
C GLY A 205 -13.06 -17.24 2.97
N ASN A 206 -12.22 -17.47 3.97
CA ASN A 206 -12.22 -16.69 5.21
C ASN A 206 -10.90 -15.93 5.42
N ILE A 207 -10.91 -14.97 6.34
CA ILE A 207 -9.77 -14.09 6.59
C ILE A 207 -8.52 -14.87 7.02
N LYS A 208 -8.71 -15.91 7.85
CA LYS A 208 -7.61 -16.73 8.36
C LYS A 208 -6.89 -17.47 7.22
N GLU A 209 -7.63 -18.12 6.34
CA GLU A 209 -7.08 -18.82 5.17
C GLU A 209 -6.32 -17.87 4.25
N ILE A 210 -6.85 -16.66 4.02
CA ILE A 210 -6.18 -15.64 3.19
C ILE A 210 -4.85 -15.22 3.83
N SER A 211 -4.84 -14.95 5.13
CA SER A 211 -3.61 -14.62 5.87
C SER A 211 -2.59 -15.76 5.83
N GLU A 212 -3.02 -17.01 6.04
CA GLU A 212 -2.15 -18.20 5.99
C GLU A 212 -1.55 -18.43 4.61
N TYR A 213 -2.34 -18.23 3.54
CA TYR A 213 -1.85 -18.29 2.16
C TYR A 213 -0.71 -17.28 1.93
N TRP A 214 -0.91 -16.01 2.31
CA TRP A 214 0.09 -14.98 2.07
C TRP A 214 1.35 -15.14 2.92
N LYS A 215 1.24 -15.70 4.13
CA LYS A 215 2.42 -16.10 4.91
C LYS A 215 3.25 -17.13 4.17
N ALA A 216 2.61 -18.23 3.74
CA ALA A 216 3.29 -19.29 3.01
C ALA A 216 3.92 -18.75 1.71
N LYS A 217 3.20 -17.87 1.02
CA LYS A 217 3.68 -17.23 -0.21
C LYS A 217 4.90 -16.34 0.01
N VAL A 218 4.94 -15.57 1.10
CA VAL A 218 6.12 -14.77 1.43
C VAL A 218 7.32 -15.64 1.80
N GLN A 219 7.09 -16.76 2.49
CA GLN A 219 8.16 -17.72 2.80
C GLN A 219 8.74 -18.36 1.52
N GLU A 220 7.91 -18.71 0.54
CA GLU A 220 8.34 -19.20 -0.79
C GLU A 220 9.29 -18.19 -1.48
N TYR A 221 9.05 -16.89 -1.29
CA TYR A 221 9.82 -15.80 -1.91
C TYR A 221 10.93 -15.24 -1.01
N SER A 222 11.18 -15.81 0.18
CA SER A 222 12.07 -15.25 1.20
C SER A 222 13.47 -14.93 0.65
N SER A 223 14.11 -15.84 -0.09
CA SER A 223 15.44 -15.60 -0.68
C SER A 223 15.45 -14.46 -1.70
N TRP A 224 14.39 -14.32 -2.50
CA TRP A 224 14.26 -13.21 -3.45
C TRP A 224 14.04 -11.88 -2.73
N LEU A 225 13.21 -11.88 -1.69
CA LEU A 225 12.96 -10.69 -0.87
C LEU A 225 14.20 -10.24 -0.09
N GLU A 226 15.02 -11.17 0.39
CA GLU A 226 16.31 -10.85 1.03
C GLU A 226 17.31 -10.25 0.04
N ASP A 227 17.33 -10.75 -1.20
CA ASP A 227 18.14 -10.15 -2.25
C ASP A 227 17.64 -8.75 -2.63
N ASP A 228 16.31 -8.55 -2.70
CA ASP A 228 15.69 -7.24 -3.00
C ASP A 228 16.17 -6.12 -2.06
N LEU A 229 16.46 -6.45 -0.79
CA LEU A 229 16.94 -5.50 0.21
C LEU A 229 18.33 -4.91 -0.10
N LYS A 230 19.11 -5.56 -0.97
CA LYS A 230 20.45 -5.09 -1.36
C LYS A 230 20.38 -4.00 -2.42
N TYR A 231 19.23 -3.79 -3.06
CA TYR A 231 19.06 -2.79 -4.11
C TYR A 231 18.47 -1.50 -3.55
N GLY A 232 18.98 -0.37 -4.05
CA GLY A 232 18.55 0.97 -3.71
C GLY A 232 19.42 2.01 -4.40
N SER A 233 18.98 3.26 -4.39
CA SER A 233 19.75 4.36 -4.97
C SER A 233 20.65 5.00 -3.91
N ASP A 234 21.94 5.12 -4.23
CA ASP A 234 22.87 5.99 -3.51
C ASP A 234 22.71 7.42 -4.03
N GLU A 235 21.89 8.22 -3.32
CA GLU A 235 21.53 9.58 -3.73
C GLU A 235 22.74 10.53 -3.76
N SER A 236 23.84 10.21 -3.05
CA SER A 236 25.08 10.99 -3.11
C SER A 236 25.81 10.86 -4.46
N LYS A 237 25.50 9.81 -5.23
CA LYS A 237 26.07 9.53 -6.55
C LYS A 237 25.09 9.83 -7.70
N ARG A 238 23.93 10.44 -7.41
CA ARG A 238 22.93 10.74 -8.44
C ARG A 238 23.48 11.78 -9.43
N VAL A 239 23.29 11.53 -10.72
CA VAL A 239 23.59 12.51 -11.76
C VAL A 239 22.54 13.63 -11.70
N GLY A 240 22.98 14.87 -11.55
CA GLY A 240 22.10 16.02 -11.30
C GLY A 240 21.89 16.27 -9.80
N ASN A 241 20.75 16.86 -9.44
CA ASN A 241 20.45 17.16 -8.04
C ASN A 241 20.06 15.87 -7.30
N PRO A 242 20.66 15.57 -6.13
CA PRO A 242 20.22 14.48 -5.27
C PRO A 242 18.74 14.61 -4.93
N ARG A 243 18.03 13.48 -4.87
CA ARG A 243 16.71 13.50 -4.24
C ARG A 243 16.91 13.54 -2.74
N THR A 244 16.08 14.35 -2.09
CA THR A 244 16.06 14.48 -0.64
C THR A 244 14.66 14.21 -0.13
N ALA A 245 14.54 13.83 1.15
CA ALA A 245 13.24 13.69 1.79
C ALA A 245 12.45 15.03 1.75
N GLU A 246 13.16 16.15 1.80
CA GLU A 246 12.59 17.50 1.67
C GLU A 246 12.01 17.73 0.27
N THR A 247 12.78 17.50 -0.79
CA THR A 247 12.30 17.73 -2.17
C THR A 247 11.16 16.78 -2.54
N LEU A 248 11.20 15.53 -2.06
CA LEU A 248 10.22 14.51 -2.43
C LEU A 248 8.96 14.53 -1.56
N PHE A 249 9.10 14.81 -0.26
CA PHE A 249 7.99 14.76 0.69
C PHE A 249 7.69 16.12 1.31
N GLY A 250 8.32 17.21 0.91
CA GLY A 250 8.08 18.55 1.46
C GLY A 250 8.14 18.60 2.99
N VAL A 251 9.02 17.80 3.60
CA VAL A 251 9.24 17.84 5.05
C VAL A 251 10.15 19.03 5.30
N GLU A 252 9.59 20.21 5.59
CA GLU A 252 10.36 21.30 6.19
C GLU A 252 10.96 20.75 7.50
N GLY A 253 12.29 20.68 7.55
CA GLY A 253 12.99 20.62 8.82
C GLY A 253 12.68 21.92 9.57
N SER A 254 12.30 21.84 10.85
CA SER A 254 12.08 23.00 11.72
C SER A 254 13.40 23.71 12.08
N PHE A 255 14.22 24.04 11.10
CA PHE A 255 15.40 24.86 11.27
C PHE A 255 15.27 26.04 10.31
N ARG A 256 14.63 27.10 10.80
CA ARG A 256 14.94 28.44 10.31
C ARG A 256 16.44 28.61 10.54
N GLN A 257 17.23 28.65 9.47
CA GLN A 257 18.56 29.23 9.55
C GLN A 257 18.36 30.67 10.04
N LEU A 258 18.85 30.95 11.23
CA LEU A 258 19.08 32.31 11.68
C LEU A 258 20.23 32.83 10.83
N GLU A 259 19.91 33.62 9.80
CA GLU A 259 20.87 34.55 9.25
C GLU A 259 21.18 35.57 10.35
N PHE A 260 22.43 35.55 10.83
CA PHE A 260 22.96 36.64 11.64
C PHE A 260 23.56 37.65 10.66
N ASP A 261 23.02 38.88 10.69
CA ASP A 261 23.64 40.07 10.10
C ASP A 261 25.00 40.38 10.75
#